data_AF-A0A8R2JS06-F1
#
_entry.id   AF-A0A8R2JS06-F1
#
_cell.length_a   1.000
_cell.length_b   1.000
_cell.length_c   1.000
_cell.angle_alpha   90.00
_cell.angle_beta   90.00
_cell.angle_gamma   90.00
#
_symmetry.space_group_name_H-M   'P 1'
#
loop_
_entity.id
_entity.type
_entity.pdbx_description
1 polymer ?
#
loop_
_entity_poly.entity_id
_entity_poly.type
_entity_poly.pdbx_seq_one_letter_code
_entity_poly.pdbx_strand_id
1 'polypeptide(L)'
;MTKENDKKTMYDSTGKCLMMISQKELILIKLFQYGQAKIKNKSCLEDAAEHIKVLDLVREEFHYLKFLLTFTRERVHAYDKMNKAVRKFEEIPTTTAYLKQKVGTLLYLENLKKEKENSTEVDTCPICCLNGDTGWAVFQCGHSVCNQCLDTMCNQSNAFEIDCPMCRKTTPIDSISYVKNNPEGEGSNIVIKGSFSTKIEYVTLKLMELISQDPNVKVLIFSNWDKALNLLGEALDQNSISYRILKTGTKYKKTLKDFKGLNLTEATRIFFMEPIINKNDEHQAIGTIHRLGQTK
;
A
#
# COMPACT_ATOMS: atom_id res chain seq x y z
N MET A 1 18.06 -45.75 -5.31
CA MET A 1 17.98 -47.14 -5.79
C MET A 1 16.53 -47.40 -6.21
N THR A 2 16.15 -47.02 -7.42
CA THR A 2 16.24 -47.79 -8.69
C THR A 2 15.35 -49.03 -8.70
N LYS A 3 14.35 -48.99 -9.59
CA LYS A 3 13.86 -50.02 -10.55
C LYS A 3 12.40 -49.66 -10.85
N GLU A 4 12.06 -48.91 -11.90
CA GLU A 4 12.25 -49.15 -13.35
C GLU A 4 11.51 -50.41 -13.84
N ASN A 5 10.81 -50.26 -14.97
CA ASN A 5 10.03 -51.22 -15.78
C ASN A 5 8.52 -51.32 -15.46
N ASP A 6 7.56 -51.12 -16.36
CA ASP A 6 7.58 -51.21 -17.82
C ASP A 6 6.66 -50.17 -18.49
N LYS A 7 7.24 -49.22 -19.22
CA LYS A 7 6.53 -48.53 -20.31
C LYS A 7 6.74 -49.36 -21.58
N LYS A 8 5.78 -50.23 -21.92
CA LYS A 8 5.76 -50.85 -23.25
C LYS A 8 5.23 -49.85 -24.27
N THR A 9 6.16 -49.18 -24.96
CA THR A 9 5.88 -48.49 -26.22
C THR A 9 5.72 -49.53 -27.33
N MET A 10 4.54 -49.63 -27.92
CA MET A 10 4.32 -50.36 -29.16
C MET A 10 4.19 -49.36 -30.32
N TYR A 11 4.99 -49.56 -31.36
CA TYR A 11 4.93 -48.83 -32.63
C TYR A 11 4.21 -49.70 -33.66
N ASP A 12 3.41 -49.08 -34.55
CA ASP A 12 2.99 -49.74 -35.79
C ASP A 12 4.12 -49.70 -36.84
N SER A 13 3.94 -50.46 -37.92
CA SER A 13 4.90 -50.65 -39.01
C SER A 13 5.23 -49.40 -39.85
N THR A 14 4.71 -48.22 -39.48
CA THR A 14 5.02 -46.93 -40.11
C THR A 14 5.69 -45.91 -39.18
N GLY A 15 6.03 -46.29 -37.94
CA GLY A 15 6.95 -45.54 -37.08
C GLY A 15 6.40 -44.24 -36.45
N LYS A 16 5.07 -44.06 -36.38
CA LYS A 16 4.47 -42.95 -35.62
C LYS A 16 4.13 -43.38 -34.18
N CYS A 17 4.46 -42.52 -33.22
CA CYS A 17 4.19 -42.73 -31.79
C CYS A 17 2.67 -42.77 -31.53
N LEU A 18 2.14 -43.93 -31.13
CA LEU A 18 0.77 -44.05 -30.63
C LEU A 18 0.66 -43.34 -29.28
N MET A 19 0.04 -42.16 -29.25
CA MET A 19 -0.48 -41.64 -27.99
C MET A 19 -1.58 -42.59 -27.51
N MET A 20 -1.43 -43.13 -26.30
CA MET A 20 -2.45 -43.98 -25.66
C MET A 20 -3.67 -43.11 -25.34
N ILE A 21 -4.58 -43.02 -26.30
CA ILE A 21 -5.88 -42.36 -26.15
C ILE A 21 -6.66 -43.16 -25.09
N SER A 22 -7.08 -42.50 -24.01
CA SER A 22 -7.85 -43.20 -22.97
C SER A 22 -9.21 -43.65 -23.51
N GLN A 23 -9.82 -44.70 -22.93
CA GLN A 23 -11.15 -45.17 -23.36
C GLN A 23 -12.19 -44.03 -23.39
N LYS A 24 -12.06 -43.02 -22.52
CA LYS A 24 -12.93 -41.85 -22.48
C LYS A 24 -12.71 -40.91 -23.67
N GLU A 25 -11.47 -40.71 -24.10
CA GLU A 25 -11.13 -39.90 -25.27
C GLU A 25 -11.54 -40.59 -26.57
N LEU A 26 -11.43 -41.93 -26.64
CA LEU A 26 -11.91 -42.72 -27.78
C LEU A 26 -13.43 -42.59 -27.97
N ILE A 27 -14.19 -42.57 -26.88
CA ILE A 27 -15.65 -42.35 -26.90
C ILE A 27 -15.98 -40.93 -27.40
N LEU A 28 -15.26 -39.91 -26.92
CA LEU A 28 -15.45 -38.52 -27.36
C LEU A 28 -15.12 -38.32 -28.84
N ILE A 29 -14.07 -38.97 -29.35
CA ILE A 29 -13.69 -38.93 -30.77
C ILE A 29 -14.76 -39.61 -31.63
N LYS A 30 -15.29 -40.76 -31.21
CA LYS A 30 -16.39 -41.45 -31.92
C LYS A 30 -17.69 -40.63 -31.93
N LEU A 31 -18.03 -39.98 -30.81
CA LEU A 31 -19.18 -39.08 -30.73
C LEU A 31 -19.02 -37.86 -31.65
N PHE A 32 -17.81 -37.30 -31.74
CA PHE A 32 -17.50 -36.17 -32.63
C PHE A 32 -17.55 -36.55 -34.12
N GLN A 33 -16.97 -37.71 -34.49
CA GLN A 33 -17.03 -38.23 -35.86
C GLN A 33 -18.47 -38.57 -36.29
N TYR A 34 -19.28 -39.10 -35.37
CA TYR A 34 -20.70 -39.36 -35.62
C TYR A 34 -21.52 -38.08 -35.79
N GLY A 35 -21.21 -37.03 -35.01
CA GLY A 35 -21.82 -35.70 -35.19
C GLY A 35 -21.58 -35.11 -36.59
N GLN A 36 -20.44 -35.41 -37.21
CA GLN A 36 -20.15 -34.99 -38.59
C GLN A 36 -20.90 -35.80 -39.65
N ALA A 37 -21.29 -37.06 -39.36
CA ALA A 37 -21.99 -37.92 -40.31
C ALA A 37 -23.48 -37.52 -40.54
N LYS A 38 -23.96 -36.45 -39.90
CA LYS A 38 -25.36 -36.01 -39.91
C LYS A 38 -25.72 -35.09 -41.09
N ILE A 39 -25.36 -35.49 -42.31
CA ILE A 39 -26.02 -35.02 -43.54
C ILE A 39 -26.31 -36.26 -44.39
N LYS A 40 -27.53 -36.81 -44.28
CA LYS A 40 -28.20 -37.87 -45.10
C LYS A 40 -28.43 -39.25 -44.41
N ASN A 41 -29.53 -39.42 -43.65
CA ASN A 41 -30.55 -40.50 -43.86
C ASN A 41 -31.57 -40.63 -42.71
N LYS A 42 -32.75 -41.20 -43.02
CA LYS A 42 -33.99 -41.21 -42.19
C LYS A 42 -34.19 -42.44 -41.30
N SER A 43 -33.32 -43.47 -41.37
CA SER A 43 -33.37 -44.67 -40.48
C SER A 43 -32.83 -44.42 -39.07
N CYS A 44 -32.46 -43.18 -38.74
CA CYS A 44 -31.68 -42.81 -37.56
C CYS A 44 -32.53 -42.46 -36.32
N LEU A 45 -33.86 -42.61 -36.37
CA LEU A 45 -34.78 -42.12 -35.33
C LEU A 45 -34.91 -43.07 -34.12
N GLU A 46 -34.93 -44.39 -34.32
CA GLU A 46 -34.97 -45.36 -33.22
C GLU A 46 -33.61 -45.44 -32.50
N ASP A 47 -32.51 -45.48 -33.27
CA ASP A 47 -31.16 -45.36 -32.72
C ASP A 47 -30.97 -44.03 -31.97
N ALA A 48 -31.51 -42.91 -32.46
CA ALA A 48 -31.39 -41.62 -31.76
C ALA A 48 -32.00 -41.63 -30.35
N ALA A 49 -33.06 -42.40 -30.11
CA ALA A 49 -33.67 -42.50 -28.79
C ALA A 49 -32.78 -43.24 -27.79
N GLU A 50 -32.09 -44.32 -28.21
CA GLU A 50 -31.09 -45.00 -27.38
C GLU A 50 -29.85 -44.11 -27.15
N HIS A 51 -29.40 -43.39 -28.18
CA HIS A 51 -28.28 -42.45 -28.03
C HIS A 51 -28.62 -41.28 -27.08
N ILE A 52 -29.86 -40.78 -27.08
CA ILE A 52 -30.31 -39.77 -26.12
C ILE A 52 -30.31 -40.33 -24.69
N LYS A 53 -30.76 -41.58 -24.49
CA LYS A 53 -30.68 -42.23 -23.16
C LYS A 53 -29.24 -42.34 -22.66
N VAL A 54 -28.30 -42.72 -23.52
CA VAL A 54 -26.88 -42.78 -23.16
C VAL A 54 -26.33 -41.38 -22.84
N LEU A 55 -26.72 -40.35 -23.62
CA LEU A 55 -26.32 -38.97 -23.34
C LEU A 55 -26.93 -38.42 -22.05
N ASP A 56 -28.16 -38.80 -21.70
CA ASP A 56 -28.80 -38.42 -20.44
C ASP A 56 -28.16 -39.11 -19.24
N LEU A 57 -27.80 -40.39 -19.34
CA LEU A 57 -27.02 -41.09 -18.31
C LEU A 57 -25.63 -40.45 -18.10
N VAL A 58 -24.96 -40.10 -19.20
CA VAL A 58 -23.69 -39.38 -19.16
C VAL A 58 -23.88 -37.99 -18.52
N ARG A 59 -24.97 -37.28 -18.86
CA ARG A 59 -25.32 -35.99 -18.25
C ARG A 59 -25.58 -36.11 -16.74
N GLU A 60 -26.26 -37.16 -16.28
CA GLU A 60 -26.51 -37.42 -14.86
C GLU A 60 -25.21 -37.70 -14.09
N GLU A 61 -24.31 -38.52 -14.64
CA GLU A 61 -22.98 -38.78 -14.06
C GLU A 61 -22.13 -37.50 -13.96
N PHE A 62 -22.09 -36.70 -15.03
CA PHE A 62 -21.40 -35.40 -15.01
C PHE A 62 -22.07 -34.39 -14.07
N HIS A 63 -23.39 -34.46 -13.89
CA HIS A 63 -24.10 -33.66 -12.90
C HIS A 63 -23.69 -34.05 -11.48
N TYR A 64 -23.61 -35.34 -11.18
CA TYR A 64 -23.17 -35.83 -9.87
C TYR A 64 -21.71 -35.45 -9.57
N LEU A 65 -20.82 -35.60 -10.54
CA LEU A 65 -19.42 -35.15 -10.45
C LEU A 65 -19.32 -33.63 -10.24
N LYS A 66 -20.12 -32.83 -10.97
CA LYS A 66 -20.17 -31.37 -10.81
C LYS A 66 -20.72 -30.97 -9.44
N PHE A 67 -21.73 -31.69 -8.96
CA PHE A 67 -22.30 -31.50 -7.62
C PHE A 67 -21.25 -31.78 -6.54
N LEU A 68 -20.58 -32.94 -6.59
CA LEU A 68 -19.51 -33.28 -5.66
C LEU A 68 -18.34 -32.30 -5.71
N LEU A 69 -17.93 -31.85 -6.90
CA LEU A 69 -16.87 -30.86 -7.05
C LEU A 69 -17.26 -29.50 -6.43
N THR A 70 -18.50 -29.07 -6.65
CA THR A 70 -18.99 -27.80 -6.09
C THR A 70 -19.09 -27.90 -4.56
N PHE A 71 -19.64 -28.99 -4.04
CA PHE A 71 -19.78 -29.25 -2.62
C PHE A 71 -18.42 -29.33 -1.90
N THR A 72 -17.45 -30.05 -2.48
CA THR A 72 -16.09 -30.13 -1.92
C THR A 72 -15.38 -28.78 -1.96
N ARG A 73 -15.52 -28.02 -3.05
CA ARG A 73 -14.98 -26.65 -3.16
C ARG A 73 -15.57 -25.70 -2.12
N GLU A 74 -16.88 -25.77 -1.88
CA GLU A 74 -17.54 -24.97 -0.84
C GLU A 74 -17.03 -25.32 0.56
N ARG A 75 -16.81 -26.60 0.86
CA ARG A 75 -16.23 -27.04 2.15
C ARG A 75 -14.80 -26.55 2.34
N VAL A 76 -13.96 -26.63 1.31
CA VAL A 76 -12.59 -26.11 1.37
C VAL A 76 -12.59 -24.60 1.57
N HIS A 77 -13.47 -23.88 0.89
CA HIS A 77 -13.62 -22.44 1.06
C HIS A 77 -14.12 -22.06 2.46
N ALA A 78 -15.07 -22.82 3.01
CA ALA A 78 -15.54 -22.64 4.39
C ALA A 78 -14.41 -22.87 5.41
N TYR A 79 -13.60 -23.92 5.22
CA TYR A 79 -12.44 -24.22 6.07
C TYR A 79 -11.37 -23.12 6.00
N ASP A 80 -11.04 -22.60 4.82
CA ASP A 80 -10.10 -21.47 4.67
C ASP A 80 -10.63 -20.20 5.37
N LYS A 81 -11.94 -19.92 5.25
CA LYS A 81 -12.58 -18.80 5.95
C LYS A 81 -12.50 -18.95 7.47
N MET A 82 -12.71 -20.16 8.00
CA MET A 82 -12.55 -20.45 9.43
C MET A 82 -11.09 -20.27 9.87
N ASN A 83 -10.12 -20.79 9.13
CA ASN A 83 -8.70 -20.63 9.47
C ASN A 83 -8.27 -19.16 9.47
N LYS A 84 -8.74 -18.36 8.51
CA LYS A 84 -8.52 -16.90 8.50
C LYS A 84 -9.12 -16.22 9.73
N ALA A 85 -10.29 -16.66 10.19
CA ALA A 85 -10.90 -16.14 11.41
C ALA A 85 -10.09 -16.55 12.64
N VAL A 86 -9.67 -17.82 12.76
CA VAL A 86 -8.87 -18.32 13.88
C VAL A 86 -7.55 -17.55 14.01
N ARG A 87 -6.82 -17.32 12.90
CA ARG A 87 -5.60 -16.49 12.91
C ARG A 87 -5.86 -15.06 13.41
N LYS A 88 -6.97 -14.45 12.99
CA LYS A 88 -7.37 -13.13 13.53
C LYS A 88 -7.63 -13.18 15.02
N PHE A 89 -8.21 -14.26 15.56
CA PHE A 89 -8.40 -14.42 17.00
C PHE A 89 -7.08 -14.60 17.75
N GLU A 90 -6.11 -15.31 17.18
CA GLU A 90 -4.75 -15.46 17.74
C GLU A 90 -3.96 -14.13 17.77
N GLU A 91 -4.25 -13.21 16.86
CA GLU A 91 -3.65 -11.86 16.83
C GLU A 91 -4.27 -10.89 17.87
N ILE A 92 -5.43 -11.21 18.46
CA ILE A 92 -6.11 -10.31 19.41
C ILE A 92 -5.31 -10.16 20.73
N PRO A 93 -4.82 -11.22 21.39
CA PRO A 93 -4.04 -11.09 22.63
C PRO A 93 -2.75 -10.27 22.45
N THR A 94 -2.03 -10.47 21.35
CA THR A 94 -0.79 -9.72 21.05
C THR A 94 -1.10 -8.25 20.75
N THR A 95 -2.15 -7.99 19.96
CA THR A 95 -2.57 -6.62 19.62
C THR A 95 -3.09 -5.87 20.86
N THR A 96 -3.82 -6.53 21.75
CA THR A 96 -4.33 -5.91 22.99
C THR A 96 -3.22 -5.61 23.99
N ALA A 97 -2.23 -6.50 24.12
CA ALA A 97 -1.05 -6.24 24.96
C ALA A 97 -0.23 -5.06 24.42
N TYR A 98 0.00 -5.02 23.10
CA TYR A 98 0.66 -3.92 22.43
C TYR A 98 -0.10 -2.59 22.59
N LEU A 99 -1.43 -2.61 22.42
CA LEU A 99 -2.26 -1.41 22.58
C LEU A 99 -2.21 -0.89 24.02
N LYS A 100 -2.33 -1.77 25.03
CA LYS A 100 -2.20 -1.39 26.44
C LYS A 100 -0.84 -0.75 26.73
N GLN A 101 0.23 -1.30 26.18
CA GLN A 101 1.56 -0.71 26.29
C GLN A 101 1.60 0.70 25.69
N LYS A 102 1.08 0.89 24.47
CA LYS A 102 1.06 2.20 23.81
C LYS A 102 0.18 3.23 24.51
N VAL A 103 -0.96 2.82 25.06
CA VAL A 103 -1.82 3.68 25.89
C VAL A 103 -1.08 4.14 27.14
N GLY A 104 -0.35 3.25 27.81
CA GLY A 104 0.49 3.62 28.95
C GLY A 104 1.58 4.63 28.59
N THR A 105 2.25 4.43 27.45
CA THR A 105 3.24 5.39 26.93
C THR A 105 2.60 6.75 26.63
N LEU A 106 1.41 6.77 26.03
CA LEU A 106 0.69 8.01 25.71
C LEU A 106 0.38 8.79 27.00
N LEU A 107 -0.19 8.14 28.02
CA LEU A 107 -0.52 8.78 29.29
C LEU A 107 0.73 9.38 29.98
N TYR A 108 1.86 8.67 29.93
CA TYR A 108 3.13 9.19 30.43
C TYR A 108 3.57 10.45 29.69
N LEU A 109 3.52 10.44 28.35
CA LEU A 109 3.88 11.60 27.53
C LEU A 109 2.95 12.80 27.77
N GLU A 110 1.65 12.56 27.98
CA GLU A 110 0.70 13.63 28.33
C GLU A 110 1.01 14.25 29.70
N ASN A 111 1.40 13.44 30.68
CA ASN A 111 1.81 13.94 31.99
C ASN A 111 3.12 14.74 31.91
N LEU A 112 4.12 14.23 31.18
CA LEU A 112 5.35 14.98 30.89
C LEU A 112 5.08 16.33 30.22
N LYS A 113 4.14 16.36 29.26
CA LYS A 113 3.73 17.62 28.61
C LYS A 113 3.16 18.61 29.61
N LYS A 114 2.27 18.17 30.50
CA LYS A 114 1.68 19.01 31.55
C LYS A 114 2.70 19.50 32.57
N GLU A 115 3.69 18.68 32.91
CA GLU A 115 4.80 19.09 33.79
C GLU A 115 5.63 20.18 33.12
N LYS A 116 5.98 20.01 31.85
CA LYS A 116 6.75 20.98 31.06
C LYS A 116 6.03 22.31 30.82
N GLU A 117 4.71 22.30 30.65
CA GLU A 117 3.92 23.54 30.54
C GLU A 117 3.98 24.38 31.83
N ASN A 118 4.32 23.78 32.97
CA ASN A 118 4.39 24.44 34.28
C ASN A 118 5.82 24.69 34.79
N SER A 119 6.85 24.11 34.17
CA SER A 119 8.25 24.23 34.59
C SER A 119 9.08 25.06 33.61
N THR A 120 9.86 26.02 34.10
CA THR A 120 10.86 26.77 33.32
C THR A 120 12.23 26.09 33.27
N GLU A 121 12.33 24.83 33.73
CA GLU A 121 13.60 24.09 33.77
C GLU A 121 13.95 23.51 32.40
N VAL A 122 15.22 23.64 32.01
CA VAL A 122 15.74 23.09 30.75
C VAL A 122 16.03 21.61 30.95
N ASP A 123 15.46 20.75 30.12
CA ASP A 123 15.77 19.31 30.15
C ASP A 123 17.26 19.08 29.90
N THR A 124 17.88 18.26 30.75
CA THR A 124 19.28 17.83 30.62
C THR A 124 19.36 16.36 30.28
N CYS A 125 20.33 15.99 29.45
CA CYS A 125 20.48 14.60 29.04
C CYS A 125 20.91 13.74 30.24
N PRO A 126 20.28 12.58 30.50
CA PRO A 126 20.64 11.75 31.65
C PRO A 126 22.02 11.07 31.53
N ILE A 127 22.64 11.09 30.35
CA ILE A 127 23.98 10.52 30.13
C ILE A 127 25.07 11.57 30.32
N CYS A 128 25.01 12.68 29.58
CA CYS A 128 26.06 13.70 29.62
C CYS A 128 25.73 14.90 30.53
N CYS A 129 24.52 14.99 31.08
CA CYS A 129 24.02 16.11 31.88
C CYS A 129 24.08 17.46 31.16
N LEU A 130 24.19 17.48 29.83
CA LEU A 130 24.18 18.68 29.01
C LEU A 130 22.81 18.89 28.38
N ASN A 131 22.55 20.13 27.97
CA ASN A 131 21.38 20.48 27.18
C ASN A 131 21.50 19.84 25.80
N GLY A 132 20.39 19.30 25.27
CA GLY A 132 20.36 18.60 23.98
C GLY A 132 20.47 19.55 22.77
N ASP A 133 21.58 20.28 22.63
CA ASP A 133 21.77 21.33 21.61
C ASP A 133 21.57 20.81 20.18
N THR A 134 22.03 19.59 19.90
CA THR A 134 21.88 18.94 18.59
C THR A 134 20.54 18.21 18.42
N GLY A 135 19.64 18.33 19.40
CA GLY A 135 18.39 17.59 19.49
C GLY A 135 18.46 16.34 20.37
N TRP A 136 17.30 15.71 20.49
CA TRP A 136 16.99 14.58 21.37
C TRP A 136 16.61 13.35 20.56
N ALA A 137 17.03 12.19 21.05
CA ALA A 137 16.58 10.89 20.60
C ALA A 137 15.65 10.28 21.66
N VAL A 138 14.51 9.77 21.22
CA VAL A 138 13.45 9.21 22.08
C VAL A 138 13.30 7.72 21.77
N PHE A 139 13.53 6.89 22.79
CA PHE A 139 13.39 5.44 22.71
C PHE A 139 11.91 5.02 22.66
N GLN A 140 11.63 3.78 22.26
CA GLN A 140 10.26 3.21 22.28
C GLN A 140 9.60 3.18 23.67
N CYS A 141 10.40 3.28 24.74
CA CYS A 141 9.89 3.40 26.11
C CYS A 141 9.47 4.83 26.49
N GLY A 142 9.78 5.84 25.66
CA GLY A 142 9.50 7.25 25.91
C GLY A 142 10.63 8.04 26.57
N HIS A 143 11.67 7.37 27.09
CA HIS A 143 12.85 8.07 27.63
C HIS A 143 13.71 8.67 26.52
N SER A 144 14.37 9.79 26.83
CA SER A 144 15.18 10.54 25.87
C SER A 144 16.63 10.71 26.30
N VAL A 145 17.51 10.84 25.30
CA VAL A 145 18.92 11.22 25.43
C VAL A 145 19.28 12.24 24.35
N CYS A 146 20.39 12.95 24.47
CA CYS A 146 20.85 13.79 23.37
C CYS A 146 21.40 12.94 22.21
N ASN A 147 21.34 13.47 20.99
CA ASN A 147 21.79 12.75 19.78
C ASN A 147 23.26 12.32 19.87
N GLN A 148 24.14 13.15 20.45
CA GLN A 148 25.56 12.83 20.64
C GLN A 148 25.77 11.59 21.52
N CYS A 149 24.97 11.46 22.60
CA CYS A 149 25.05 10.29 23.47
C CYS A 149 24.49 9.05 22.78
N LEU A 150 23.41 9.17 22.00
CA LEU A 150 22.91 8.06 21.20
C LEU A 150 23.97 7.57 20.21
N ASP A 151 24.61 8.49 19.47
CA ASP A 151 25.65 8.15 18.49
C ASP A 151 26.81 7.41 19.17
N THR A 152 27.22 7.87 20.36
CA THR A 152 28.26 7.22 21.15
C THR A 152 27.87 5.80 21.55
N MET A 153 26.62 5.61 22.01
CA MET A 153 26.13 4.29 22.37
C MET A 153 26.06 3.35 21.16
N CYS A 154 25.54 3.82 20.02
CA CYS A 154 25.45 3.05 18.78
C CYS A 154 26.83 2.65 18.26
N ASN A 155 27.83 3.52 18.34
CA ASN A 155 29.19 3.23 17.88
C ASN A 155 29.93 2.21 18.77
N GLN A 156 29.51 2.04 20.03
CA GLN A 156 30.08 1.06 20.94
C GLN A 156 29.46 -0.34 20.78
N SER A 157 28.26 -0.43 20.22
CA SER A 157 27.54 -1.68 19.98
C SER A 157 27.40 -1.96 18.49
N ASN A 158 28.06 -3.00 17.96
CA ASN A 158 27.83 -3.49 16.59
C ASN A 158 26.46 -4.20 16.41
N ALA A 159 25.47 -3.88 17.24
CA ALA A 159 24.15 -4.49 17.27
C ALA A 159 23.11 -3.57 16.59
N PHE A 160 22.11 -4.16 15.94
CA PHE A 160 20.97 -3.43 15.37
C PHE A 160 19.96 -2.96 16.44
N GLU A 161 20.22 -3.28 17.70
CA GLU A 161 19.39 -2.98 18.86
C GLU A 161 20.24 -2.32 19.94
N ILE A 162 19.61 -1.41 20.69
CA ILE A 162 20.24 -0.63 21.75
C ILE A 162 19.31 -0.57 22.96
N ASP A 163 19.90 -0.71 24.14
CA ASP A 163 19.15 -0.64 25.39
C ASP A 163 18.98 0.82 25.83
N CYS A 164 17.76 1.18 26.24
CA CYS A 164 17.53 2.48 26.86
C CYS A 164 18.35 2.63 28.15
N PRO A 165 19.12 3.71 28.34
CA PRO A 165 19.95 3.91 29.53
C PRO A 165 19.14 4.08 30.82
N MET A 166 17.88 4.53 30.70
CA MET A 166 17.00 4.81 31.84
C MET A 166 16.26 3.57 32.35
N CYS A 167 15.81 2.70 31.44
CA CYS A 167 14.97 1.55 31.81
C CYS A 167 15.41 0.20 31.23
N ARG A 168 16.53 0.16 30.50
CA ARG A 168 17.12 -1.02 29.86
C ARG A 168 16.20 -1.76 28.88
N LYS A 169 15.17 -1.09 28.38
CA LYS A 169 14.31 -1.66 27.33
C LYS A 169 15.08 -1.65 26.01
N THR A 170 15.32 -2.85 25.47
CA THR A 170 15.91 -3.06 24.15
C THR A 170 15.01 -2.45 23.08
N THR A 171 15.61 -1.62 22.23
CA THR A 171 14.93 -0.86 21.20
C THR A 171 15.72 -1.01 19.89
N PRO A 172 15.11 -1.44 18.78
CA PRO A 172 15.79 -1.46 17.50
C PRO A 172 16.07 -0.02 17.03
N ILE A 173 17.26 0.21 16.47
CA ILE A 173 17.77 1.57 16.17
C ILE A 173 16.83 2.34 15.22
N ASP A 174 16.20 1.62 14.29
CA ASP A 174 15.24 2.15 13.31
C ASP A 174 13.97 2.75 13.92
N SER A 175 13.68 2.41 15.18
CA SER A 175 12.46 2.80 15.88
C SER A 175 12.67 3.94 16.88
N ILE A 176 13.89 4.48 16.93
CA ILE A 176 14.23 5.65 17.74
C ILE A 176 13.80 6.91 16.99
N SER A 177 13.04 7.76 17.67
CA SER A 177 12.54 9.01 17.11
C SER A 177 13.49 10.16 17.42
N TYR A 178 13.79 10.99 16.42
CA TYR A 178 14.65 12.16 16.58
C TYR A 178 13.81 13.43 16.66
N VAL A 179 13.98 14.20 17.72
CA VAL A 179 13.39 15.51 17.94
C VAL A 179 14.50 16.54 17.84
N LYS A 180 14.48 17.36 16.79
CA LYS A 180 15.35 18.53 16.76
C LYS A 180 14.75 19.58 17.67
N ASN A 181 15.53 20.05 18.63
CA ASN A 181 15.27 21.36 19.21
C ASN A 181 15.52 22.33 18.06
N ASN A 182 14.45 22.82 17.41
CA ASN A 182 14.62 24.03 16.63
C ASN A 182 15.04 25.08 17.65
N PRO A 183 16.27 25.64 17.59
CA PRO A 183 16.51 26.87 18.31
C PRO A 183 15.41 27.83 17.86
N GLU A 184 14.64 28.32 18.83
CA GLU A 184 13.65 29.34 18.56
C GLU A 184 14.33 30.44 17.74
N GLY A 185 13.89 30.67 16.49
CA GLY A 185 14.19 31.92 15.79
C GLY A 185 14.90 31.91 14.43
N GLU A 186 15.03 30.81 13.68
CA GLU A 186 15.45 30.89 12.26
C GLU A 186 14.57 30.06 11.32
N GLY A 187 13.28 30.36 11.34
CA GLY A 187 12.29 29.93 10.37
C GLY A 187 11.08 30.81 10.57
N SER A 188 10.45 31.28 9.49
CA SER A 188 9.29 32.17 9.49
C SER A 188 8.35 31.93 10.70
N ASN A 189 7.87 32.99 11.36
CA ASN A 189 6.90 32.98 12.49
C ASN A 189 5.52 32.33 12.15
N ILE A 190 5.46 31.51 11.11
CA ILE A 190 4.28 30.84 10.59
C ILE A 190 4.11 29.52 11.34
N VAL A 191 3.13 29.50 12.24
CA VAL A 191 2.71 28.29 12.96
C VAL A 191 1.68 27.54 12.13
N ILE A 192 1.98 26.30 11.76
CA ILE A 192 1.03 25.41 11.07
C ILE A 192 0.02 24.89 12.09
N LYS A 193 -1.27 25.01 11.77
CA LYS A 193 -2.35 24.41 12.56
C LYS A 193 -2.53 22.95 12.17
N GLY A 194 -2.53 22.05 13.15
CA GLY A 194 -2.70 20.61 12.97
C GLY A 194 -1.39 19.84 13.17
N SER A 195 -1.47 18.50 13.16
CA SER A 195 -0.29 17.62 13.20
C SER A 195 -0.26 16.80 11.93
N PHE A 196 0.80 16.97 11.13
CA PHE A 196 0.96 16.27 9.86
C PHE A 196 2.36 15.67 9.73
N SER A 197 2.57 14.82 8.73
CA SER A 197 3.92 14.35 8.44
C SER A 197 4.83 15.52 8.01
N THR A 198 6.13 15.44 8.31
CA THR A 198 7.11 16.49 8.04
C THR A 198 7.09 17.02 6.60
N LYS A 199 6.82 16.15 5.62
CA LYS A 199 6.69 16.53 4.20
C LYS A 199 5.47 17.42 3.93
N ILE A 200 4.33 17.11 4.54
CA ILE A 200 3.08 17.88 4.40
C ILE A 200 3.19 19.22 5.14
N GLU A 201 3.78 19.20 6.34
CA GLU A 201 4.05 20.41 7.11
C GLU A 201 4.97 21.35 6.34
N TYR A 202 6.08 20.84 5.81
CA TYR A 202 7.02 21.65 5.03
C TYR A 202 6.37 22.28 3.78
N VAL A 203 5.57 21.51 3.03
CA VAL A 203 4.85 22.06 1.86
C VAL A 203 3.85 23.13 2.29
N THR A 204 3.08 22.88 3.35
CA THR A 204 2.11 23.85 3.89
C THR A 204 2.80 25.15 4.33
N LEU A 205 3.89 25.05 5.08
CA LEU A 205 4.71 26.19 5.49
C LEU A 205 5.19 26.98 4.27
N LYS A 206 5.72 26.28 3.26
CA LYS A 206 6.24 26.96 2.07
C LYS A 206 5.15 27.66 1.26
N LEU A 207 3.94 27.11 1.23
CA LEU A 207 2.78 27.76 0.62
C LEU A 207 2.39 29.02 1.37
N MET A 208 2.35 28.97 2.71
CA MET A 208 2.05 30.15 3.54
C MET A 208 3.10 31.26 3.34
N GLU A 209 4.38 30.90 3.27
CA GLU A 209 5.45 31.86 2.93
C GLU A 209 5.22 32.51 1.57
N LEU A 210 4.92 31.71 0.53
CA LEU A 210 4.68 32.24 -0.82
C LEU A 210 3.45 33.15 -0.87
N ILE A 211 2.36 32.77 -0.19
CA ILE A 211 1.13 33.57 -0.12
C ILE A 211 1.39 34.89 0.64
N SER A 212 2.27 34.87 1.65
CA SER A 212 2.66 36.09 2.37
C SER A 212 3.45 37.07 1.50
N GLN A 213 4.21 36.57 0.53
CA GLN A 213 4.99 37.38 -0.42
C GLN A 213 4.13 37.87 -1.59
N ASP A 214 3.23 37.03 -2.10
CA ASP A 214 2.32 37.35 -3.20
C ASP A 214 0.94 36.70 -2.95
N PRO A 215 -0.08 37.47 -2.53
CA PRO A 215 -1.42 36.94 -2.25
C PRO A 215 -2.12 36.31 -3.47
N ASN A 216 -1.68 36.63 -4.68
CA ASN A 216 -2.26 36.10 -5.92
C ASN A 216 -1.44 34.94 -6.49
N VAL A 217 -0.44 34.44 -5.75
CA VAL A 217 0.39 33.31 -6.19
C VAL A 217 -0.47 32.08 -6.45
N LYS A 218 -0.26 31.48 -7.62
CA LYS A 218 -0.90 30.22 -8.01
C LYS A 218 0.15 29.14 -8.07
N VAL A 219 -0.04 28.11 -7.24
CA VAL A 219 0.91 27.00 -7.08
C VAL A 219 0.26 25.72 -7.59
N LEU A 220 0.99 24.95 -8.39
CA LEU A 220 0.57 23.63 -8.85
C LEU A 220 1.39 22.56 -8.12
N ILE A 221 0.70 21.58 -7.53
CA ILE A 221 1.33 20.52 -6.75
C ILE A 221 1.02 19.18 -7.41
N PHE A 222 2.07 18.44 -7.75
CA PHE A 222 1.96 17.11 -8.34
C PHE A 222 2.32 16.02 -7.32
N SER A 223 1.53 14.95 -7.36
CA SER A 223 1.74 13.74 -6.58
C SER A 223 1.16 12.55 -7.36
N ASN A 224 1.89 11.45 -7.38
CA ASN A 224 1.43 10.16 -7.87
C ASN A 224 0.53 9.44 -6.86
N TRP A 225 0.42 9.96 -5.64
CA TRP A 225 -0.35 9.37 -4.55
C TRP A 225 -1.56 10.24 -4.21
N ASP A 226 -2.75 9.81 -4.65
CA ASP A 226 -4.03 10.47 -4.35
C ASP A 226 -4.23 10.67 -2.84
N LYS A 227 -3.82 9.69 -2.02
CA LYS A 227 -3.90 9.77 -0.56
C LYS A 227 -3.08 10.93 -0.01
N ALA A 228 -1.89 11.17 -0.57
CA ALA A 228 -1.02 12.26 -0.13
C ALA A 228 -1.63 13.64 -0.49
N LEU A 229 -2.30 13.75 -1.65
CA LEU A 229 -3.04 14.96 -2.02
C LEU A 229 -4.24 15.22 -1.10
N ASN A 230 -4.97 14.17 -0.69
CA ASN A 230 -6.08 14.35 0.25
C ASN A 230 -5.57 14.79 1.63
N LEU A 231 -4.48 14.20 2.14
CA LEU A 231 -3.86 14.61 3.41
C LEU A 231 -3.33 16.05 3.34
N LEU A 232 -2.73 16.44 2.21
CA LEU A 232 -2.34 17.83 1.99
C LEU A 232 -3.57 18.74 1.99
N GLY A 233 -4.65 18.35 1.32
CA GLY A 233 -5.91 19.08 1.34
C GLY A 233 -6.45 19.34 2.75
N GLU A 234 -6.44 18.33 3.61
CA GLU A 234 -6.83 18.48 5.02
C GLU A 234 -5.93 19.49 5.76
N ALA A 235 -4.62 19.46 5.51
CA ALA A 235 -3.69 20.43 6.07
C ALA A 235 -3.96 21.85 5.58
N LEU A 236 -4.24 22.02 4.28
CA LEU A 236 -4.57 23.32 3.69
C LEU A 236 -5.90 23.88 4.22
N ASP A 237 -6.91 23.04 4.40
CA ASP A 237 -8.21 23.42 5.00
C ASP A 237 -8.02 23.96 6.42
N GLN A 238 -7.25 23.24 7.27
CA GLN A 238 -6.97 23.67 8.65
C GLN A 238 -6.17 24.97 8.73
N ASN A 239 -5.38 25.25 7.69
CA ASN A 239 -4.53 26.43 7.58
C ASN A 239 -5.15 27.55 6.73
N SER A 240 -6.45 27.44 6.38
CA SER A 240 -7.22 28.44 5.63
C SER A 240 -6.64 28.77 4.25
N ILE A 241 -6.03 27.80 3.58
CA ILE A 241 -5.48 27.94 2.23
C ILE A 241 -6.48 27.37 1.23
N SER A 242 -6.88 28.19 0.25
CA SER A 242 -7.80 27.76 -0.81
C SER A 242 -7.09 26.83 -1.79
N TYR A 243 -7.65 25.64 -2.03
CA TYR A 243 -7.13 24.69 -3.00
C TYR A 243 -8.22 23.99 -3.82
N ARG A 244 -7.78 23.31 -4.88
CA ARG A 244 -8.60 22.42 -5.71
C ARG A 244 -7.77 21.19 -6.07
N ILE A 245 -8.34 20.00 -5.90
CA ILE A 245 -7.70 18.73 -6.28
C ILE A 245 -8.34 18.23 -7.57
N LEU A 246 -7.50 17.95 -8.57
CA LEU A 246 -7.91 17.25 -9.78
C LEU A 246 -7.73 15.74 -9.56
N LYS A 247 -8.84 15.00 -9.45
CA LYS A 247 -8.81 13.53 -9.31
C LYS A 247 -8.93 12.87 -10.69
N THR A 248 -8.05 11.91 -10.96
CA THR A 248 -8.07 11.11 -12.20
C THR A 248 -9.16 10.02 -12.09
N GLY A 249 -10.12 9.96 -13.02
CA GLY A 249 -11.23 8.98 -12.99
C GLY A 249 -12.48 9.38 -13.77
N THR A 250 -13.60 8.67 -13.59
CA THR A 250 -14.87 8.90 -14.33
C THR A 250 -15.45 10.31 -14.16
N LYS A 251 -15.06 11.04 -13.12
CA LYS A 251 -15.45 12.44 -12.86
C LYS A 251 -14.47 13.48 -13.45
N TYR A 252 -13.38 13.03 -14.10
CA TYR A 252 -12.34 13.89 -14.69
C TYR A 252 -12.93 14.96 -15.63
N LYS A 253 -13.88 14.60 -16.50
CA LYS A 253 -14.49 15.56 -17.44
C LYS A 253 -15.31 16.68 -16.76
N LYS A 254 -15.85 16.43 -15.56
CA LYS A 254 -16.61 17.45 -14.80
C LYS A 254 -15.64 18.40 -14.10
N THR A 255 -14.66 17.84 -13.39
CA THR A 255 -13.62 18.62 -12.72
C THR A 255 -12.77 19.43 -13.72
N LEU A 256 -12.47 18.88 -14.91
CA LEU A 256 -11.73 19.60 -15.94
C LEU A 256 -12.48 20.84 -16.48
N LYS A 257 -13.82 20.85 -16.48
CA LYS A 257 -14.60 22.03 -16.86
C LYS A 257 -14.48 23.14 -15.82
N ASP A 258 -14.46 22.77 -14.54
CA ASP A 258 -14.26 23.72 -13.43
C ASP A 258 -12.81 24.26 -13.43
N PHE A 259 -11.83 23.44 -13.83
CA PHE A 259 -10.44 23.85 -14.00
C PHE A 259 -10.17 24.64 -15.28
N LYS A 260 -10.98 24.52 -16.33
CA LYS A 260 -10.85 25.34 -17.56
C LYS A 260 -11.14 26.83 -17.33
N GLY A 261 -11.82 27.19 -16.25
CA GLY A 261 -11.97 28.58 -15.78
C GLY A 261 -10.80 29.09 -14.93
N LEU A 262 -9.89 28.21 -14.54
CA LEU A 262 -8.63 28.54 -13.87
C LEU A 262 -7.54 28.45 -14.94
N ASN A 263 -7.15 29.59 -15.52
CA ASN A 263 -6.03 29.65 -16.46
C ASN A 263 -4.78 29.00 -15.81
N LEU A 264 -4.49 27.74 -16.17
CA LEU A 264 -3.27 27.02 -15.75
C LEU A 264 -2.00 27.73 -16.24
N THR A 265 -2.15 28.70 -17.13
CA THR A 265 -1.14 29.63 -17.64
C THR A 265 -0.81 30.77 -16.67
N GLU A 266 -1.44 30.85 -15.49
CA GLU A 266 -1.13 31.85 -14.46
C GLU A 266 -0.42 31.24 -13.24
N ALA A 267 -0.22 29.92 -13.20
CA ALA A 267 0.56 29.30 -12.14
C ALA A 267 2.04 29.67 -12.27
N THR A 268 2.65 30.14 -11.19
CA THR A 268 4.03 30.66 -11.18
C THR A 268 5.00 29.72 -10.47
N ARG A 269 4.50 28.70 -9.77
CA ARG A 269 5.32 27.75 -8.98
C ARG A 269 4.81 26.32 -9.11
N ILE A 270 5.74 25.37 -9.16
CA ILE A 270 5.48 23.92 -9.17
C ILE A 270 6.12 23.28 -7.95
N PHE A 271 5.37 22.40 -7.29
CA PHE A 271 5.91 21.49 -6.28
C PHE A 271 5.69 20.05 -6.71
N PHE A 272 6.75 19.26 -6.64
CA PHE A 272 6.66 17.81 -6.74
C PHE A 272 6.75 17.25 -5.33
N MET A 273 5.71 16.54 -4.89
CA MET A 273 5.74 15.92 -3.57
C MET A 273 6.79 14.81 -3.52
N GLU A 274 6.97 14.05 -4.59
CA GLU A 274 7.94 12.96 -4.66
C GLU A 274 8.80 13.06 -5.91
N PRO A 275 10.00 12.43 -5.90
CA PRO A 275 10.85 12.39 -7.08
C PRO A 275 10.11 11.78 -8.27
N ILE A 276 10.14 12.48 -9.40
CA ILE A 276 9.65 11.94 -10.67
C ILE A 276 10.73 11.01 -11.23
N ILE A 277 10.39 9.73 -11.40
CA ILE A 277 11.31 8.72 -11.93
C ILE A 277 11.60 8.95 -13.42
N ASN A 278 10.59 9.41 -14.17
CA ASN A 278 10.68 9.63 -15.60
C ASN A 278 10.78 11.13 -15.94
N LYS A 279 11.92 11.56 -16.46
CA LYS A 279 12.18 12.95 -16.85
C LYS A 279 11.19 13.50 -17.88
N ASN A 280 10.61 12.65 -18.73
CA ASN A 280 9.61 13.10 -19.69
C ASN A 280 8.33 13.58 -19.01
N ASP A 281 7.93 12.93 -17.93
CA ASP A 281 6.73 13.30 -17.16
C ASP A 281 6.95 14.63 -16.42
N GLU A 282 8.18 14.86 -15.94
CA GLU A 282 8.60 16.14 -15.35
C GLU A 282 8.57 17.27 -16.39
N HIS A 283 9.14 17.06 -17.58
CA HIS A 283 9.11 18.04 -18.67
C HIS A 283 7.67 18.33 -19.13
N GLN A 284 6.79 17.33 -19.16
CA GLN A 284 5.39 17.51 -19.48
C GLN A 284 4.66 18.31 -18.40
N ALA A 285 4.94 18.05 -17.12
CA ALA A 285 4.40 18.81 -16.00
C ALA A 285 4.86 20.28 -16.04
N ILE A 286 6.15 20.53 -16.29
CA ILE A 286 6.72 21.88 -16.46
C ILE A 286 6.12 22.58 -17.68
N GLY A 287 6.00 21.88 -18.81
CA GLY A 287 5.39 22.40 -20.04
C GLY A 287 3.91 22.74 -19.92
N THR A 288 3.24 22.30 -18.84
CA THR A 288 1.87 22.72 -18.52
C THR A 288 1.83 24.17 -18.05
N ILE A 289 2.91 24.63 -17.40
CA ILE A 289 3.02 25.98 -16.83
C ILE A 289 3.79 26.90 -17.76
N HIS A 290 4.98 26.51 -18.20
CA HIS A 290 5.82 27.37 -19.03
C HIS A 290 5.26 27.48 -20.45
N ARG A 291 4.58 28.59 -20.74
CA ARG A 291 4.03 28.92 -22.08
C ARG A 291 4.54 30.27 -22.57
N LEU A 292 4.64 30.42 -23.90
CA LEU A 292 5.03 31.68 -24.54
C LEU A 292 4.09 32.82 -24.12
N GLY A 293 4.65 33.90 -23.55
CA GLY A 293 3.92 35.09 -23.11
C GLY A 293 3.85 35.29 -21.58
N GLN A 294 4.38 34.38 -20.77
CA GLN A 294 4.55 34.60 -19.33
C GLN A 294 5.76 35.48 -19.03
N THR A 295 5.61 36.41 -18.07
CA THR A 295 6.66 37.35 -17.65
C THR A 295 7.31 37.01 -16.31
N LYS A 296 6.88 35.92 -15.66
CA LYS A 296 7.35 35.42 -14.37
C LYS A 296 7.30 33.90 -14.30
#